data_AF-I3CBQ5-F1
#
_entry.id   AF-I3CBQ5-F1
#
_cell.length_a   1.000
_cell.length_b   1.000
_cell.length_c   1.000
_cell.angle_alpha   90.00
_cell.angle_beta   90.00
_cell.angle_gamma   90.00
#
_symmetry.space_group_name_H-M   'P 1'
#
loop_
_entity.id
_entity.type
_entity.pdbx_description
1 polymer ?
#
loop_
_entity_poly.entity_id
_entity_poly.type
_entity_poly.pdbx_seq_one_letter_code
_entity_poly.pdbx_strand_id
1 'polypeptide(L)'
;MTNSPDVLLIVEDRLVDTLILTRFLNKAGFKVISAKTGEEGIQLAITTLPDLILLDVMMPGINGFDVCKKLKTQKDTSEIPVVFMTALTNTPDKLKAFDVGASDYITKPLKHEEVLARINAHLKIRKLQRELQIQNQKLQEEIAERKLAEAKLEAANRELQQEITERKLAEAKLEAANRELQRLANLDGLTQVANRRLFDQQIEQEWKRHLREKQTLSVILCDVDHFKNYNDNYGHIAGDNCLQLVAMCIQNALHRSADIVARYGGEEFIVILPNTKAEGAIQVSQLLIDAIKNLNIPYEHSPLQNYVTVSLGVASVIPDFELNHLSLIGTADKALYIAKAQGRNQAVYCEVVKTSSNIR
;
A
#
# COMPACT_ATOMS: atom_id res chain seq x y z
N MET A 1 23.10 -30.75 33.14
CA MET A 1 24.57 -30.82 33.07
C MET A 1 25.04 -31.65 34.26
N THR A 2 25.59 -32.83 34.01
CA THR A 2 26.31 -33.59 35.03
C THR A 2 27.48 -32.71 35.48
N ASN A 3 27.43 -32.18 36.70
CA ASN A 3 28.44 -31.24 37.17
C ASN A 3 29.70 -32.04 37.53
N SER A 4 30.53 -32.30 36.51
CA SER A 4 31.86 -32.84 36.71
C SER A 4 32.63 -31.88 37.61
N PRO A 5 33.35 -32.37 38.63
CA PRO A 5 34.09 -31.51 39.54
C PRO A 5 35.17 -30.73 38.79
N ASP A 6 35.33 -29.44 39.11
CA ASP A 6 36.38 -28.61 38.53
C ASP A 6 37.76 -29.26 38.78
N VAL A 7 38.59 -29.26 37.75
CA VAL A 7 39.90 -29.90 37.77
C VAL A 7 40.97 -28.90 38.17
N LEU A 8 41.68 -29.18 39.26
CA LEU A 8 42.79 -28.34 39.73
C LEU A 8 44.11 -29.05 39.47
N LEU A 9 45.09 -28.32 38.93
CA LEU A 9 46.47 -28.81 38.84
C LEU A 9 47.33 -28.12 39.89
N ILE A 10 47.97 -28.90 40.74
CA ILE A 10 48.96 -28.43 41.72
C ILE A 10 50.35 -28.75 41.18
N VAL A 11 51.23 -27.76 41.10
CA VAL A 11 52.63 -27.95 40.73
C VAL A 11 53.48 -27.52 41.94
N GLU A 12 54.00 -28.50 42.67
CA GLU A 12 54.78 -28.32 43.92
C GLU A 12 55.72 -29.52 44.07
N ASP A 13 57.00 -29.24 44.33
CA ASP A 13 58.06 -30.25 44.44
C ASP A 13 58.07 -30.99 45.79
N ARG A 14 57.56 -30.36 46.85
CA ARG A 14 57.50 -30.94 48.20
C ARG A 14 56.27 -31.83 48.39
N LEU A 15 56.51 -33.15 48.42
CA LEU A 15 55.48 -34.18 48.56
C LEU A 15 54.49 -33.97 49.71
N VAL A 16 54.96 -33.49 50.87
CA VAL A 16 54.12 -33.27 52.05
C VAL A 16 53.08 -32.18 51.79
N ASP A 17 53.51 -31.05 51.23
CA ASP A 17 52.65 -29.91 50.94
C ASP A 17 51.63 -30.26 49.85
N THR A 18 52.08 -30.95 48.79
CA THR A 18 51.20 -31.48 47.74
C THR A 18 50.13 -32.43 48.31
N LEU A 19 50.49 -33.34 49.23
CA LEU A 19 49.56 -34.31 49.82
C LEU A 19 48.50 -33.63 50.70
N ILE A 20 48.91 -32.68 51.54
CA ILE A 20 48.02 -31.92 52.41
C ILE A 20 47.02 -31.12 51.57
N LEU A 21 47.53 -30.37 50.59
CA LEU A 21 46.71 -29.53 49.73
C LEU A 21 45.75 -30.35 48.85
N THR A 22 46.23 -31.47 48.31
CA THR A 22 45.41 -32.42 47.53
C THR A 22 44.27 -32.98 48.37
N ARG A 23 44.55 -33.48 49.59
CA ARG A 23 43.52 -34.04 50.46
C ARG A 23 42.47 -32.99 50.84
N PHE A 24 42.92 -31.78 51.14
CA PHE A 24 42.04 -30.66 51.48
C PHE A 24 41.12 -30.27 50.31
N LEU A 25 41.67 -30.07 49.11
CA LEU A 25 40.91 -29.66 47.93
C LEU A 25 39.99 -30.78 47.42
N ASN A 26 40.40 -32.05 47.49
CA ASN A 26 39.51 -33.17 47.19
C ASN A 26 38.32 -33.21 48.16
N LYS A 27 38.53 -32.95 49.46
CA LYS A 27 37.42 -32.86 50.44
C LYS A 27 36.48 -31.69 50.15
N ALA A 28 37.00 -30.61 49.55
CA ALA A 28 36.21 -29.47 49.10
C ALA A 28 35.44 -29.72 47.78
N GLY A 29 35.60 -30.88 47.15
CA GLY A 29 34.84 -31.29 45.97
C GLY A 29 35.56 -31.12 44.62
N PHE A 30 36.84 -30.73 44.63
CA PHE A 30 37.64 -30.59 43.41
C PHE A 30 38.25 -31.91 42.97
N LYS A 31 38.50 -32.08 41.67
CA LYS A 31 39.36 -33.14 41.16
C LYS A 31 40.78 -32.61 41.07
N VAL A 32 41.68 -33.11 41.91
CA VAL A 32 43.06 -32.61 41.96
C VAL A 32 44.01 -33.53 41.19
N ILE A 33 44.83 -32.91 40.33
CA ILE A 33 45.98 -33.49 39.65
C ILE A 33 47.22 -32.82 40.21
N SER A 34 48.32 -33.55 40.37
CA SER A 34 49.57 -32.99 40.90
C SER A 34 50.77 -33.28 39.99
N ALA A 35 51.71 -32.33 39.97
CA ALA A 35 53.00 -32.41 39.31
C ALA A 35 54.10 -32.04 40.31
N LYS A 36 55.25 -32.72 40.21
CA LYS A 36 56.41 -32.51 41.09
C LYS A 36 57.46 -31.59 40.48
N THR A 37 57.42 -31.38 39.17
CA THR A 37 58.32 -30.47 38.47
C THR A 37 57.54 -29.54 37.55
N GLY A 38 58.13 -28.40 37.21
CA GLY A 38 57.49 -27.46 36.29
C GLY A 38 57.28 -28.03 34.89
N GLU A 39 58.18 -28.89 34.40
CA GLU A 39 58.04 -29.58 33.11
C GLU A 39 56.84 -30.54 33.11
N GLU A 40 56.69 -31.34 34.17
CA GLU A 40 55.52 -32.21 34.37
C GLU A 40 54.24 -31.37 34.47
N GLY A 41 54.28 -30.24 35.18
CA GLY A 41 53.18 -29.31 35.31
C GLY A 41 52.71 -28.75 33.96
N ILE A 42 53.65 -28.35 33.09
CA ILE A 42 53.31 -27.88 31.73
C ILE A 42 52.65 -29.00 30.93
N GLN A 43 53.23 -30.19 30.93
CA GLN A 43 52.71 -31.32 30.17
C GLN A 43 51.29 -31.71 30.62
N LEU A 44 51.05 -31.72 31.94
CA LEU A 44 49.73 -32.01 32.50
C LEU A 44 48.74 -30.88 32.21
N ALA A 45 49.14 -29.62 32.26
CA ALA A 45 48.27 -28.50 31.93
C ALA A 45 47.76 -28.59 30.48
N ILE A 46 48.64 -28.95 29.53
CA ILE A 46 48.29 -29.08 28.10
C ILE A 46 47.36 -30.29 27.88
N THR A 47 47.67 -31.42 28.49
CA THR A 47 46.94 -32.68 28.24
C THR A 47 45.61 -32.77 28.98
N THR A 48 45.52 -32.13 30.16
CA THR A 48 44.34 -32.25 31.03
C THR A 48 43.46 -31.00 31.05
N LEU A 49 43.98 -29.86 30.56
CA LEU A 49 43.28 -28.58 30.49
C LEU A 49 42.55 -28.22 31.79
N PRO A 50 43.27 -28.14 32.93
CA PRO A 50 42.66 -27.91 34.23
C PRO A 50 41.91 -26.58 34.28
N ASP A 51 40.94 -26.49 35.19
CA ASP A 51 40.12 -25.30 35.43
C ASP A 51 40.89 -24.21 36.20
N LEU A 52 41.91 -24.58 36.97
CA LEU A 52 42.87 -23.65 37.60
C LEU A 52 44.19 -24.36 37.95
N ILE A 53 45.30 -23.61 37.93
CA ILE A 53 46.62 -24.10 38.30
C ILE A 53 47.09 -23.39 39.58
N LEU A 54 47.44 -24.17 40.60
CA LEU A 54 48.19 -23.72 41.78
C LEU A 54 49.67 -24.04 41.56
N LEU A 55 50.51 -23.03 41.48
CA LEU A 55 51.89 -23.17 41.02
C LEU A 55 52.87 -22.66 42.08
N ASP A 56 53.75 -23.51 42.58
CA ASP A 56 54.86 -23.05 43.41
C ASP A 56 55.83 -22.20 42.59
N VAL A 57 56.30 -21.10 43.18
CA VAL A 57 57.29 -20.22 42.56
C VAL A 57 58.68 -20.87 42.60
N MET A 58 59.01 -21.53 43.71
CA MET A 58 60.35 -22.05 43.97
C MET A 58 60.37 -23.56 43.79
N MET A 59 60.88 -24.03 42.64
CA MET A 59 61.00 -25.47 42.34
C MET A 59 62.38 -25.77 41.73
N PRO A 60 62.91 -27.00 41.88
CA PRO A 60 64.11 -27.44 41.17
C PRO A 60 63.91 -27.43 39.65
N GLY A 61 64.95 -27.00 38.91
CA GLY A 61 64.89 -26.91 37.45
C GLY A 61 64.23 -25.62 37.00
N ILE A 62 63.13 -25.71 36.24
CA ILE A 62 62.37 -24.54 35.81
C ILE A 62 61.55 -23.96 36.97
N ASN A 63 61.68 -22.65 37.21
CA ASN A 63 60.93 -21.97 38.26
C ASN A 63 59.46 -21.73 37.85
N GLY A 64 58.60 -21.40 38.83
CA GLY A 64 57.18 -21.16 38.57
C GLY A 64 56.88 -19.99 37.63
N PHE A 65 57.71 -18.94 37.62
CA PHE A 65 57.51 -17.81 36.70
C PHE A 65 57.67 -18.23 35.24
N ASP A 66 58.70 -19.03 34.95
CA ASP A 66 58.97 -19.56 33.61
C ASP A 66 57.89 -20.55 33.16
N VAL A 67 57.36 -21.36 34.09
CA VAL A 67 56.20 -22.23 33.84
C VAL A 67 54.95 -21.41 33.48
N CYS A 68 54.61 -20.41 34.30
CA CYS A 68 53.45 -19.55 34.06
C CYS A 68 53.55 -18.84 32.71
N LYS A 69 54.72 -18.26 32.40
CA LYS A 69 54.97 -17.61 31.11
C LYS A 69 54.76 -18.56 29.95
N LYS A 70 55.30 -19.78 30.01
CA LYS A 70 55.09 -20.80 28.96
C LYS A 70 53.61 -21.13 28.78
N LEU A 71 52.88 -21.35 29.86
CA LEU A 71 51.44 -21.64 29.82
C LEU A 71 50.63 -20.47 29.25
N LYS A 72 50.99 -19.23 29.58
CA LYS A 72 50.30 -18.03 29.12
C LYS A 72 50.54 -17.72 27.64
N THR A 73 51.65 -18.21 27.07
CA THR A 73 51.94 -18.06 25.63
C THR A 73 51.29 -19.11 24.74
N GLN A 74 50.73 -20.19 25.30
CA GLN A 74 50.12 -21.27 24.54
C GLN A 74 48.61 -21.08 24.42
N LYS A 75 48.07 -21.23 23.20
CA LYS A 75 46.65 -20.98 22.88
C LYS A 75 45.67 -21.77 23.75
N ASP A 76 46.00 -23.02 24.07
CA ASP A 76 45.10 -23.92 24.79
C ASP A 76 45.13 -23.72 26.31
N THR A 77 46.21 -23.14 26.84
CA THR A 77 46.42 -22.95 28.29
C THR A 77 46.42 -21.49 28.72
N SER A 78 46.45 -20.53 27.79
CA SER A 78 46.56 -19.09 28.11
C SER A 78 45.44 -18.60 29.02
N GLU A 79 44.24 -19.12 28.82
CA GLU A 79 43.04 -18.76 29.58
C GLU A 79 42.91 -19.51 30.91
N ILE A 80 43.81 -20.45 31.22
CA ILE A 80 43.78 -21.15 32.52
C ILE A 80 44.30 -20.20 33.60
N PRO A 81 43.53 -19.88 34.66
CA PRO A 81 44.02 -19.04 35.74
C PRO A 81 45.16 -19.74 36.47
N VAL A 82 46.26 -19.03 36.65
CA VAL A 82 47.44 -19.51 37.38
C VAL A 82 47.54 -18.69 38.65
N VAL A 83 47.45 -19.36 39.79
CA VAL A 83 47.59 -18.76 41.12
C VAL A 83 48.89 -19.26 41.74
N PHE A 84 49.82 -18.35 41.96
CA PHE A 84 51.10 -18.71 42.54
C PHE A 84 50.99 -19.04 44.03
N MET A 85 51.80 -19.98 44.50
CA MET A 85 52.06 -20.24 45.91
C MET A 85 53.49 -19.78 46.17
N THR A 86 53.69 -18.79 47.04
CA THR A 86 55.01 -18.16 47.21
C THR A 86 55.40 -18.00 48.68
N ALA A 87 56.66 -18.25 49.00
CA ALA A 87 57.26 -17.86 50.29
C ALA A 87 57.81 -16.42 50.27
N LEU A 88 57.82 -15.76 49.11
CA LEU A 88 58.38 -14.43 48.92
C LEU A 88 57.38 -13.37 49.44
N THR A 89 57.80 -12.61 50.44
CA THR A 89 56.99 -11.56 51.07
C THR A 89 57.29 -10.17 50.55
N ASN A 90 58.34 -10.00 49.75
CA ASN A 90 58.76 -8.70 49.21
C ASN A 90 57.83 -8.23 48.07
N THR A 91 57.66 -6.91 47.95
CA THR A 91 56.83 -6.28 46.91
C THR A 91 57.32 -6.51 45.47
N PRO A 92 58.64 -6.53 45.17
CA PRO A 92 59.14 -6.73 43.81
C PRO A 92 58.79 -8.09 43.19
N ASP A 93 58.85 -9.18 43.97
CA ASP A 93 58.56 -10.52 43.43
C ASP A 93 57.06 -10.76 43.26
N LYS A 94 56.21 -10.01 43.98
CA LYS A 94 54.76 -9.97 43.76
C LYS A 94 54.38 -9.22 42.49
N LEU A 95 55.13 -8.18 42.09
CA LEU A 95 54.91 -7.47 40.83
C LEU A 95 55.30 -8.35 39.63
N LYS A 96 56.44 -9.05 39.71
CA LYS A 96 56.86 -10.02 38.69
C LYS A 96 55.84 -11.12 38.41
N ALA A 97 55.06 -11.52 39.42
CA ALA A 97 54.02 -12.54 39.27
C ALA A 97 52.92 -12.12 38.27
N PHE A 98 52.47 -10.86 38.33
CA PHE A 98 51.46 -10.36 37.40
C PHE A 98 52.05 -10.06 36.02
N ASP A 99 53.30 -9.62 35.94
CA ASP A 99 53.98 -9.35 34.66
C ASP A 99 54.13 -10.61 33.79
N VAL A 100 54.24 -11.80 34.40
CA VAL A 100 54.28 -13.08 33.67
C VAL A 100 52.90 -13.67 33.38
N GLY A 101 51.82 -12.97 33.73
CA GLY A 101 50.44 -13.34 33.41
C GLY A 101 49.73 -14.20 34.46
N ALA A 102 50.21 -14.23 35.71
CA ALA A 102 49.49 -14.91 36.79
C ALA A 102 48.20 -14.15 37.13
N SER A 103 47.17 -14.91 37.48
CA SER A 103 45.88 -14.39 37.89
C SER A 103 45.92 -13.92 39.35
N ASP A 104 46.77 -14.52 40.17
CA ASP A 104 46.90 -14.20 41.58
C ASP A 104 48.13 -14.85 42.25
N TYR A 105 48.33 -14.59 43.53
CA TYR A 105 49.28 -15.30 44.39
C TYR A 105 48.75 -15.52 45.81
N ILE A 106 49.29 -16.54 46.49
CA ILE A 106 49.01 -16.93 47.87
C ILE A 106 50.33 -17.06 48.61
N THR A 107 50.43 -16.44 49.78
CA THR A 107 51.67 -16.46 50.58
C THR A 107 51.71 -17.71 51.47
N LYS A 108 52.82 -18.43 51.50
CA LYS A 108 53.07 -19.56 52.41
C LYS A 108 53.40 -19.03 53.84
N PRO A 109 52.93 -19.69 54.92
CA PRO A 109 52.19 -20.95 54.97
C PRO A 109 50.73 -20.79 54.51
N LEU A 110 50.26 -21.74 53.69
CA LEU A 110 48.94 -21.66 53.04
C LEU A 110 47.82 -21.82 54.08
N LYS A 111 46.94 -20.81 54.17
CA LYS A 111 45.69 -20.92 54.92
C LYS A 111 44.63 -21.52 54.00
N HIS A 112 44.13 -22.68 54.39
CA HIS A 112 43.10 -23.44 53.67
C HIS A 112 41.90 -22.58 53.20
N GLU A 113 41.39 -21.69 54.05
CA GLU A 113 40.27 -20.79 53.72
C GLU A 113 40.64 -19.76 52.65
N GLU A 114 41.84 -19.18 52.71
CA GLU A 114 42.33 -18.22 51.71
C GLU A 114 42.50 -18.90 50.34
N VAL A 115 43.05 -20.11 50.34
CA VAL A 115 43.21 -20.93 49.13
C VAL A 115 41.85 -21.19 48.47
N LEU A 116 40.86 -21.68 49.24
CA LEU A 116 39.52 -21.92 48.69
C LEU A 116 38.85 -20.66 48.17
N ALA A 117 38.95 -19.54 48.90
CA ALA A 117 38.33 -18.28 48.48
C ALA A 117 38.87 -17.82 47.12
N ARG A 118 40.19 -17.87 46.92
CA ARG A 118 40.83 -17.47 45.66
C ARG A 118 40.54 -18.44 44.52
N ILE A 119 40.57 -19.75 44.78
CA ILE A 119 40.21 -20.76 43.77
C ILE A 119 38.78 -20.51 43.29
N ASN A 120 37.82 -20.41 44.20
CA ASN A 120 36.42 -20.20 43.85
C ASN A 120 36.21 -18.89 43.09
N ALA A 121 36.91 -17.81 43.45
CA ALA A 121 36.84 -16.54 42.74
C ALA A 121 37.30 -16.66 41.28
N HIS A 122 38.46 -17.27 41.04
CA HIS A 122 39.02 -17.42 39.69
C HIS A 122 38.25 -18.42 38.83
N LEU A 123 37.76 -19.51 39.42
CA LEU A 123 36.86 -20.44 38.73
C LEU A 123 35.55 -19.75 38.31
N LYS A 124 34.96 -18.94 39.19
CA LYS A 124 33.75 -18.17 38.87
C LYS A 124 33.99 -17.18 37.74
N ILE A 125 35.10 -16.45 37.76
CA ILE A 125 35.48 -15.51 36.69
C ILE A 125 35.63 -16.26 35.36
N ARG A 126 36.38 -17.36 35.34
CA ARG A 126 36.59 -18.18 34.13
C ARG A 126 35.28 -18.69 33.55
N LYS A 127 34.38 -19.17 34.42
CA LYS A 127 33.06 -19.67 34.00
C LYS A 127 32.23 -18.56 33.36
N LEU A 128 32.14 -17.40 33.98
CA LEU A 128 31.40 -16.24 33.45
C LEU A 128 31.99 -15.74 32.13
N GLN A 129 33.31 -15.73 31.98
CA GLN A 129 33.97 -15.33 30.73
C GLN A 129 33.63 -16.30 29.59
N ARG A 130 33.67 -17.61 29.84
CA ARG A 130 33.27 -18.63 28.87
C ARG A 130 31.79 -18.49 28.48
N GLU A 131 30.91 -18.30 29.46
CA GLU A 131 29.47 -18.09 29.22
C GLU A 131 29.23 -16.83 28.36
N LEU A 132 29.89 -15.72 28.68
CA LEU A 132 29.78 -14.48 27.92
C LEU A 132 30.28 -14.62 26.48
N GLN A 133 31.40 -15.31 26.27
CA GLN A 133 31.93 -15.59 24.94
C GLN A 133 30.94 -16.40 24.09
N ILE A 134 30.35 -17.45 24.67
CA ILE A 134 29.33 -18.26 24.00
C ILE A 134 28.09 -17.41 23.66
N GLN A 135 27.64 -16.57 24.59
CA GLN A 135 26.50 -15.68 24.35
C GLN A 135 26.78 -14.66 23.25
N ASN A 136 27.97 -14.03 23.25
CA ASN A 136 28.37 -13.09 22.22
C ASN A 136 28.44 -13.74 20.84
N GLN A 137 28.95 -14.96 20.76
CA GLN A 137 28.99 -15.70 19.49
C GLN A 137 27.57 -15.96 18.96
N LYS A 138 26.66 -16.45 19.81
CA LYS A 138 25.26 -16.67 19.42
C LYS A 138 24.57 -15.39 18.98
N LEU A 139 24.79 -14.29 19.69
CA LEU A 139 24.20 -13.00 19.35
C LEU A 139 24.72 -12.49 18.00
N GLN A 140 26.01 -12.71 17.69
CA GLN A 140 26.57 -12.35 16.39
C GLN A 140 25.95 -13.15 15.25
N GLU A 141 25.70 -14.44 15.46
CA GLU A 141 25.01 -15.31 14.49
C GLU A 141 23.57 -14.81 14.24
N GLU A 142 22.80 -14.52 15.30
CA GLU A 142 21.44 -13.98 15.16
C GLU A 142 21.40 -12.63 14.44
N ILE A 143 22.35 -11.74 14.72
CA ILE A 143 22.44 -10.43 14.03
C ILE A 143 22.73 -10.62 12.55
N ALA A 144 23.60 -11.57 12.18
CA ALA A 144 23.91 -11.85 10.79
C ALA A 144 22.67 -12.37 10.03
N GLU A 145 21.92 -13.28 10.65
CA GLU A 145 20.68 -13.81 10.08
C GLU A 145 19.62 -12.73 9.90
N ARG A 146 19.42 -11.87 10.91
CA ARG A 146 18.46 -10.75 10.84
C ARG A 146 18.79 -9.77 9.72
N LYS A 147 20.06 -9.40 9.57
CA LYS A 147 20.50 -8.51 8.49
C LYS A 147 20.22 -9.08 7.10
N LEU A 148 20.41 -10.39 6.92
CA LEU A 148 20.10 -11.04 5.65
C LEU A 148 18.58 -11.05 5.37
N ALA A 149 17.77 -11.27 6.39
CA ALA A 149 16.31 -11.23 6.27
C ALA A 149 15.80 -9.81 5.96
N GLU A 150 16.33 -8.79 6.63
CA GLU A 150 16.00 -7.38 6.37
C GLU A 150 16.32 -6.97 4.94
N ALA A 151 17.51 -7.32 4.43
CA ALA A 151 17.90 -7.01 3.05
C ALA A 151 16.96 -7.67 2.01
N LYS A 152 16.53 -8.91 2.25
CA LYS A 152 15.54 -9.60 1.39
C LYS A 152 14.18 -8.92 1.42
N LEU A 153 13.73 -8.51 2.62
CA LEU A 153 12.46 -7.81 2.79
C LEU A 153 12.47 -6.45 2.10
N GLU A 154 13.58 -5.70 2.21
CA GLU A 154 13.72 -4.41 1.51
C GLU A 154 13.68 -4.57 -0.02
N ALA A 155 14.32 -5.61 -0.56
CA ALA A 155 14.27 -5.88 -2.00
C ALA A 155 12.84 -6.20 -2.47
N ALA A 156 12.13 -7.09 -1.76
CA ALA A 156 10.76 -7.43 -2.07
C ALA A 156 9.81 -6.22 -1.95
N ASN A 157 10.01 -5.37 -0.94
CA ASN A 157 9.21 -4.15 -0.78
C ASN A 157 9.43 -3.16 -1.92
N ARG A 158 10.66 -3.03 -2.44
CA ARG A 158 10.93 -2.15 -3.60
C ARG A 158 10.24 -2.66 -4.86
N GLU A 159 10.28 -3.96 -5.11
CA GLU A 159 9.61 -4.59 -6.25
C GLU A 159 8.09 -4.40 -6.18
N LEU A 160 7.50 -4.63 -5.00
CA LEU A 160 6.07 -4.42 -4.79
C LEU A 160 5.65 -2.95 -5.00
N GLN A 161 6.45 -1.98 -4.54
CA GLN A 161 6.18 -0.57 -4.76
C GLN A 161 6.19 -0.21 -6.26
N GLN A 162 7.11 -0.78 -7.03
CA GLN A 162 7.16 -0.57 -8.47
C GLN A 162 5.89 -1.12 -9.15
N GLU A 163 5.46 -2.34 -8.80
CA GLU A 163 4.24 -2.94 -9.35
C GLU A 163 2.98 -2.11 -9.03
N ILE A 164 2.89 -1.57 -7.80
CA ILE A 164 1.79 -0.69 -7.39
C ILE A 164 1.74 0.57 -8.27
N THR A 165 2.89 1.20 -8.52
CA THR A 165 2.97 2.40 -9.36
C THR A 165 2.54 2.10 -10.80
N GLU A 166 2.99 0.98 -11.37
CA GLU A 166 2.62 0.56 -12.72
C GLU A 166 1.10 0.28 -12.83
N ARG A 167 0.53 -0.42 -11.84
CA ARG A 167 -0.92 -0.68 -11.77
C ARG A 167 -1.75 0.61 -11.71
N LYS A 168 -1.36 1.58 -10.87
CA LYS A 168 -2.05 2.87 -10.77
C LYS A 168 -2.06 3.65 -12.08
N LEU A 169 -0.93 3.62 -12.81
CA LEU A 169 -0.85 4.27 -14.11
C LEU A 169 -1.76 3.60 -15.15
N ALA A 170 -1.81 2.26 -15.15
CA ALA A 170 -2.69 1.50 -16.03
C ALA A 170 -4.18 1.78 -15.73
N GLU A 171 -4.54 1.84 -14.45
CA GLU A 171 -5.90 2.16 -13.99
C GLU A 171 -6.34 3.55 -14.43
N ALA A 172 -5.49 4.58 -14.25
CA ALA A 172 -5.79 5.94 -14.70
C ALA A 172 -5.98 6.03 -16.23
N LYS A 173 -5.17 5.29 -17.01
CA LYS A 173 -5.32 5.20 -18.47
C LYS A 173 -6.63 4.53 -18.86
N LEU A 174 -6.99 3.45 -18.17
CA LEU A 174 -8.23 2.73 -18.41
C LEU A 174 -9.45 3.61 -18.11
N GLU A 175 -9.42 4.35 -17.00
CA GLU A 175 -10.49 5.31 -16.67
C GLU A 175 -10.64 6.39 -17.75
N ALA A 176 -9.53 6.99 -18.20
CA ALA A 176 -9.56 7.99 -19.26
C ALA A 176 -10.12 7.43 -20.57
N ALA A 177 -9.68 6.22 -20.97
CA ALA A 177 -10.18 5.54 -22.15
C ALA A 177 -11.68 5.22 -22.03
N ASN A 178 -12.15 4.76 -20.87
CA ASN A 178 -13.56 4.48 -20.62
C ASN A 178 -14.41 5.74 -20.68
N ARG A 179 -13.96 6.86 -20.12
CA ARG A 179 -14.66 8.14 -20.21
C ARG A 179 -14.79 8.60 -21.66
N GLU A 180 -13.72 8.48 -22.44
CA GLU A 180 -13.75 8.87 -23.85
C GLU A 180 -14.65 7.95 -24.68
N LEU A 181 -14.61 6.63 -24.42
CA LEU A 181 -15.54 5.68 -25.03
C LEU A 181 -16.99 6.01 -24.70
N GLN A 182 -17.31 6.35 -23.45
CA GLN A 182 -18.66 6.78 -23.08
C GLN A 182 -19.07 8.06 -23.80
N ARG A 183 -18.16 9.04 -23.91
CA ARG A 183 -18.41 10.29 -24.64
C ARG A 183 -18.74 10.03 -26.11
N LEU A 184 -17.89 9.27 -26.80
CA LEU A 184 -18.09 8.89 -28.21
C LEU A 184 -19.33 8.03 -28.42
N ALA A 185 -19.65 7.16 -27.46
CA ALA A 185 -20.80 6.29 -27.51
C ALA A 185 -22.14 7.04 -27.35
N ASN A 186 -22.18 8.06 -26.49
CA ASN A 186 -23.43 8.60 -25.99
C ASN A 186 -23.72 10.04 -26.41
N LEU A 187 -22.71 10.82 -26.79
CA LEU A 187 -22.89 12.21 -27.22
C LEU A 187 -22.85 12.34 -28.74
N ASP A 188 -23.49 13.40 -29.24
CA ASP A 188 -23.35 13.85 -30.63
C ASP A 188 -22.01 14.56 -30.81
N GLY A 189 -21.29 14.22 -31.90
CA GLY A 189 -19.95 14.75 -32.16
C GLY A 189 -19.90 16.26 -32.39
N LEU A 190 -20.97 16.87 -32.91
CA LEU A 190 -21.02 18.31 -33.17
C LEU A 190 -21.57 19.07 -31.96
N THR A 191 -22.73 18.66 -31.46
CA THR A 191 -23.51 19.46 -30.49
C THR A 191 -23.26 19.12 -29.04
N GLN A 192 -22.53 18.03 -28.75
CA GLN A 192 -22.20 17.52 -27.40
C GLN A 192 -23.40 17.18 -26.48
N VAL A 193 -24.64 17.37 -26.93
CA VAL A 193 -25.84 16.78 -26.30
C VAL A 193 -25.91 15.27 -26.58
N ALA A 194 -26.85 14.56 -25.96
CA ALA A 194 -27.00 13.12 -26.20
C ALA A 194 -27.22 12.83 -27.70
N ASN A 195 -26.68 11.73 -28.19
CA ASN A 195 -26.99 11.27 -29.54
C ASN A 195 -28.31 10.50 -29.56
N ARG A 196 -28.84 10.27 -30.77
CA ARG A 196 -30.07 9.50 -30.99
C ARG A 196 -30.06 8.13 -30.32
N ARG A 197 -28.92 7.43 -30.33
CA ARG A 197 -28.81 6.09 -29.70
C ARG A 197 -29.01 6.16 -28.19
N LEU A 198 -28.41 7.14 -27.52
CA LEU A 198 -28.62 7.35 -26.09
C LEU A 198 -30.08 7.73 -25.82
N PHE A 199 -30.68 8.60 -26.64
CA PHE A 199 -32.09 8.94 -26.53
C PHE A 199 -32.99 7.69 -26.61
N ASP A 200 -32.82 6.84 -27.62
CA ASP A 200 -33.64 5.64 -27.82
C ASP A 200 -33.57 4.70 -26.60
N GLN A 201 -32.39 4.56 -26.00
CA GLN A 201 -32.21 3.79 -24.76
C GLN A 201 -32.92 4.43 -23.55
N GLN A 202 -32.79 5.75 -23.40
CA GLN A 202 -33.34 6.48 -22.26
C GLN A 202 -34.87 6.54 -22.31
N ILE A 203 -35.46 6.80 -23.49
CA ILE A 203 -36.91 6.85 -23.62
C ILE A 203 -37.55 5.49 -23.34
N GLU A 204 -36.90 4.38 -23.72
CA GLU A 204 -37.40 3.03 -23.39
C GLU A 204 -37.37 2.77 -21.88
N GLN A 205 -36.31 3.20 -21.19
CA GLN A 205 -36.18 3.08 -19.73
C GLN A 205 -37.21 3.94 -18.99
N GLU A 206 -37.35 5.20 -19.39
CA GLU A 206 -38.34 6.10 -18.79
C GLU A 206 -39.76 5.64 -19.08
N TRP A 207 -40.05 5.09 -20.27
CA TRP A 207 -41.35 4.49 -20.57
C TRP A 207 -41.71 3.38 -19.59
N LYS A 208 -40.79 2.42 -19.36
CA LYS A 208 -40.98 1.32 -18.40
C LYS A 208 -41.18 1.83 -16.97
N ARG A 209 -40.43 2.86 -16.56
CA ARG A 209 -40.56 3.48 -15.23
C ARG A 209 -41.93 4.11 -15.05
N HIS A 210 -42.35 4.94 -15.99
CA HIS A 210 -43.61 5.69 -15.91
C HIS A 210 -44.84 4.78 -16.09
N LEU A 211 -44.72 3.67 -16.83
CA LEU A 211 -45.73 2.60 -16.89
C LEU A 211 -46.01 2.00 -15.51
N ARG A 212 -44.95 1.80 -14.70
CA ARG A 212 -45.08 1.26 -13.34
C ARG A 212 -45.59 2.31 -12.36
N GLU A 213 -45.08 3.53 -12.44
CA GLU A 213 -45.36 4.61 -11.49
C GLU A 213 -46.67 5.35 -11.79
N LYS A 214 -47.27 5.10 -12.96
CA LYS A 214 -48.47 5.78 -13.47
C LYS A 214 -48.32 7.31 -13.48
N GLN A 215 -47.14 7.76 -13.86
CA GLN A 215 -46.80 9.18 -13.99
C GLN A 215 -46.75 9.60 -15.46
N THR A 216 -46.87 10.90 -15.69
CA THR A 216 -46.84 11.45 -17.05
C THR A 216 -45.40 11.55 -17.58
N LEU A 217 -45.21 11.07 -18.80
CA LEU A 217 -43.99 11.24 -19.58
C LEU A 217 -44.30 12.17 -20.76
N SER A 218 -43.47 13.18 -20.96
CA SER A 218 -43.60 14.12 -22.08
C SER A 218 -42.36 14.13 -22.96
N VAL A 219 -42.57 14.41 -24.24
CA VAL A 219 -41.50 14.59 -25.22
C VAL A 219 -41.75 15.88 -25.98
N ILE A 220 -40.67 16.60 -26.28
CA ILE A 220 -40.67 17.76 -27.15
C ILE A 220 -39.74 17.47 -28.33
N LEU A 221 -40.27 17.54 -29.55
CA LEU A 221 -39.48 17.53 -30.78
C LEU A 221 -39.26 18.97 -31.22
N CYS A 222 -38.03 19.35 -31.51
CA CYS A 222 -37.62 20.72 -31.82
C CYS A 222 -36.84 20.72 -33.13
N ASP A 223 -37.18 21.61 -34.05
CA ASP A 223 -36.54 21.72 -35.35
C ASP A 223 -36.18 23.17 -35.65
N VAL A 224 -34.97 23.38 -36.18
CA VAL A 224 -34.48 24.72 -36.54
C VAL A 224 -35.13 25.18 -37.84
N ASP A 225 -35.88 26.27 -37.75
CA ASP A 225 -36.69 26.74 -38.87
C ASP A 225 -35.84 27.19 -40.05
N HIS A 226 -36.15 26.65 -41.23
CA HIS A 226 -35.47 26.99 -42.49
C HIS A 226 -33.95 26.76 -42.46
N PHE A 227 -33.47 25.79 -41.69
CA PHE A 227 -32.04 25.55 -41.51
C PHE A 227 -31.29 25.20 -42.80
N LYS A 228 -31.92 24.45 -43.73
CA LYS A 228 -31.34 24.22 -45.06
C LYS A 228 -31.04 25.54 -45.80
N ASN A 229 -31.98 26.48 -45.81
CA ASN A 229 -31.79 27.79 -46.44
C ASN A 229 -30.75 28.62 -45.67
N TYR A 230 -30.68 28.49 -44.35
CA TYR A 230 -29.60 29.10 -43.58
C TYR A 230 -28.23 28.59 -44.03
N ASN A 231 -28.05 27.27 -44.18
CA ASN A 231 -26.81 26.68 -44.68
C ASN A 231 -26.47 27.11 -46.11
N ASP A 232 -27.47 27.19 -46.98
CA ASP A 232 -27.26 27.57 -48.38
C ASP A 232 -26.75 29.03 -48.50
N ASN A 233 -27.11 29.92 -47.55
CA ASN A 233 -26.70 31.32 -47.55
C ASN A 233 -25.43 31.61 -46.73
N TYR A 234 -25.22 30.92 -45.60
CA TYR A 234 -24.11 31.20 -44.66
C TYR A 234 -23.01 30.12 -44.66
N GLY A 235 -23.23 29.02 -45.37
CA GLY A 235 -22.32 27.87 -45.44
C GLY A 235 -22.44 26.92 -44.24
N HIS A 236 -22.00 25.67 -44.46
CA HIS A 236 -22.13 24.60 -43.46
C HIS A 236 -21.43 24.88 -42.13
N ILE A 237 -20.29 25.59 -42.13
CA ILE A 237 -19.58 25.94 -40.89
C ILE A 237 -20.43 26.87 -40.01
N ALA A 238 -21.12 27.84 -40.61
CA ALA A 238 -22.02 28.73 -39.87
C ALA A 238 -23.27 27.96 -39.37
N GLY A 239 -23.75 27.00 -40.16
CA GLY A 239 -24.77 26.04 -39.75
C GLY A 239 -24.38 25.23 -38.52
N ASP A 240 -23.18 24.66 -38.53
CA ASP A 240 -22.64 23.87 -37.44
C ASP A 240 -22.56 24.69 -36.14
N ASN A 241 -22.05 25.93 -36.23
CA ASN A 241 -22.03 26.86 -35.10
C ASN A 241 -23.45 27.20 -34.60
N CYS A 242 -24.40 27.38 -35.51
CA CYS A 242 -25.81 27.61 -35.16
C CYS A 242 -26.39 26.43 -34.38
N LEU A 243 -26.19 25.19 -34.85
CA LEU A 243 -26.65 23.99 -34.15
C LEU A 243 -26.00 23.82 -32.77
N GLN A 244 -24.71 24.14 -32.63
CA GLN A 244 -24.02 24.12 -31.35
C GLN A 244 -24.62 25.10 -30.35
N LEU A 245 -24.90 26.34 -30.79
CA LEU A 245 -25.52 27.36 -29.96
C LEU A 245 -26.95 26.98 -29.54
N VAL A 246 -27.74 26.47 -30.49
CA VAL A 246 -29.11 25.98 -30.21
C VAL A 246 -29.07 24.82 -29.21
N ALA A 247 -28.19 23.83 -29.41
CA ALA A 247 -28.07 22.69 -28.51
C ALA A 247 -27.68 23.11 -27.09
N MET A 248 -26.68 23.99 -26.96
CA MET A 248 -26.23 24.52 -25.68
C MET A 248 -27.33 25.34 -24.99
N CYS A 249 -28.10 26.11 -25.77
CA CYS A 249 -29.25 26.86 -25.26
C CYS A 249 -30.34 25.94 -24.70
N ILE A 250 -30.73 24.91 -25.46
CA ILE A 250 -31.71 23.91 -24.99
C ILE A 250 -31.20 23.22 -23.73
N GLN A 251 -29.94 22.79 -23.70
CA GLN A 251 -29.36 22.10 -22.54
C GLN A 251 -29.35 22.99 -21.28
N ASN A 252 -28.98 24.27 -21.41
CA ASN A 252 -28.93 25.20 -20.27
C ASN A 252 -30.31 25.63 -19.78
N ALA A 253 -31.31 25.62 -20.66
CA ALA A 253 -32.70 25.92 -20.34
C ALA A 253 -33.39 24.80 -19.53
N LEU A 254 -32.89 23.56 -19.62
CA LEU A 254 -33.39 22.42 -18.87
C LEU A 254 -32.69 22.34 -17.51
N HIS A 255 -33.42 22.66 -16.44
CA HIS A 255 -32.84 22.77 -15.10
C HIS A 255 -32.92 21.48 -14.27
N ARG A 256 -33.65 20.46 -14.71
CA ARG A 256 -33.80 19.20 -13.97
C ARG A 256 -32.79 18.19 -14.48
N SER A 257 -32.13 17.49 -13.55
CA SER A 257 -31.16 16.43 -13.87
C SER A 257 -31.76 15.23 -14.61
N ALA A 258 -33.08 15.08 -14.58
CA ALA A 258 -33.81 14.03 -15.29
C ALA A 258 -34.23 14.43 -16.72
N ASP A 259 -34.17 15.72 -17.06
CA ASP A 259 -34.50 16.17 -18.41
C ASP A 259 -33.31 15.86 -19.32
N ILE A 260 -33.58 15.26 -20.49
CA ILE A 260 -32.54 14.83 -21.43
C ILE A 260 -32.80 15.50 -22.77
N VAL A 261 -31.83 16.24 -23.28
CA VAL A 261 -31.81 16.73 -24.66
C VAL A 261 -30.89 15.84 -25.50
N ALA A 262 -31.36 15.49 -26.69
CA ALA A 262 -30.58 14.76 -27.68
C ALA A 262 -30.71 15.40 -29.07
N ARG A 263 -29.69 15.24 -29.90
CA ARG A 263 -29.78 15.51 -31.34
C ARG A 263 -30.38 14.28 -32.03
N TYR A 264 -31.59 14.43 -32.56
CA TYR A 264 -32.41 13.35 -33.11
C TYR A 264 -32.16 13.14 -34.61
N GLY A 265 -31.89 14.23 -35.32
CA GLY A 265 -31.65 14.30 -36.76
C GLY A 265 -30.87 15.57 -37.09
N GLY A 266 -30.43 15.75 -38.34
CA GLY A 266 -29.48 16.81 -38.76
C GLY A 266 -29.69 18.16 -38.08
N GLU A 267 -30.89 18.72 -38.14
CA GLU A 267 -31.31 19.97 -37.51
C GLU A 267 -32.39 19.79 -36.43
N GLU A 268 -32.62 18.55 -36.00
CA GLU A 268 -33.68 18.16 -35.09
C GLU A 268 -33.13 17.78 -33.72
N PHE A 269 -33.74 18.33 -32.68
CA PHE A 269 -33.49 18.01 -31.29
C PHE A 269 -34.73 17.39 -30.67
N ILE A 270 -34.52 16.54 -29.66
CA ILE A 270 -35.60 15.92 -28.91
C ILE A 270 -35.31 16.03 -27.42
N VAL A 271 -36.34 16.32 -26.64
CA VAL A 271 -36.24 16.46 -25.19
C VAL A 271 -37.18 15.46 -24.52
N ILE A 272 -36.66 14.69 -23.57
CA ILE A 272 -37.44 13.85 -22.66
C ILE A 272 -37.70 14.65 -21.39
N LEU A 273 -38.97 14.73 -20.97
CA LEU A 273 -39.40 15.37 -19.73
C LEU A 273 -40.12 14.35 -18.84
N PRO A 274 -39.38 13.63 -17.97
CA PRO A 274 -39.96 12.75 -16.97
C PRO A 274 -40.90 13.48 -16.02
N ASN A 275 -41.94 12.80 -15.54
CA ASN A 275 -42.89 13.29 -14.54
C ASN A 275 -43.47 14.69 -14.85
N THR A 276 -43.63 15.00 -16.13
CA THR A 276 -44.04 16.32 -16.59
C THR A 276 -45.35 16.19 -17.36
N LYS A 277 -46.39 16.90 -16.89
CA LYS A 277 -47.71 16.96 -17.52
C LYS A 277 -47.69 17.90 -18.73
N ALA A 278 -48.74 17.83 -19.55
CA ALA A 278 -48.91 18.66 -20.75
C ALA A 278 -48.66 20.15 -20.48
N GLU A 279 -49.27 20.71 -19.43
CA GLU A 279 -49.09 22.12 -19.05
C GLU A 279 -47.62 22.48 -18.80
N GLY A 280 -46.89 21.62 -18.08
CA GLY A 280 -45.47 21.82 -17.81
C GLY A 280 -44.61 21.66 -19.07
N ALA A 281 -44.93 20.70 -19.94
CA ALA A 281 -44.22 20.50 -21.20
C ALA A 281 -44.41 21.69 -22.16
N ILE A 282 -45.61 22.28 -22.19
CA ILE A 282 -45.90 23.50 -22.96
C ILE A 282 -45.11 24.69 -22.39
N GLN A 283 -45.05 24.84 -21.06
CA GLN A 283 -44.24 25.89 -20.43
C GLN A 283 -42.76 25.77 -20.77
N VAL A 284 -42.20 24.55 -20.70
CA VAL A 284 -40.81 24.29 -21.11
C VAL A 284 -40.62 24.63 -22.59
N SER A 285 -41.56 24.28 -23.45
CA SER A 285 -41.47 24.57 -24.89
C SER A 285 -41.45 26.08 -25.17
N GLN A 286 -42.27 26.86 -24.47
CA GLN A 286 -42.26 28.32 -24.58
C GLN A 286 -40.94 28.91 -24.09
N LEU A 287 -40.42 28.39 -22.96
CA LEU A 287 -39.13 28.79 -22.43
C LEU A 287 -38.00 28.53 -23.44
N LEU A 288 -38.01 27.39 -24.14
CA LEU A 288 -37.03 27.07 -25.17
C LEU A 288 -37.09 28.04 -26.36
N ILE A 289 -38.30 28.39 -26.83
CA ILE A 289 -38.49 29.39 -27.90
C ILE A 289 -37.89 30.72 -27.48
N ASP A 290 -38.24 31.20 -26.28
CA ASP A 290 -37.77 32.49 -25.77
C ASP A 290 -36.26 32.49 -25.55
N ALA A 291 -35.69 31.40 -25.03
CA ALA A 291 -34.26 31.25 -24.83
C ALA A 291 -33.48 31.29 -26.16
N ILE A 292 -33.97 30.59 -27.19
CA ILE A 292 -33.33 30.56 -28.52
C ILE A 292 -33.46 31.93 -29.21
N LYS A 293 -34.64 32.56 -29.11
CA LYS A 293 -34.84 33.94 -29.57
C LYS A 293 -33.83 34.90 -28.94
N ASN A 294 -33.56 34.75 -27.63
CA ASN A 294 -32.61 35.60 -26.92
C ASN A 294 -31.14 35.38 -27.31
N LEU A 295 -30.79 34.27 -27.98
CA LEU A 295 -29.47 34.11 -28.60
C LEU A 295 -29.28 35.08 -29.76
N ASN A 296 -30.37 35.50 -30.41
CA ASN A 296 -30.38 36.44 -31.52
C ASN A 296 -29.36 36.09 -32.63
N ILE A 297 -29.29 34.81 -33.00
CA ILE A 297 -28.39 34.32 -34.06
C ILE A 297 -28.83 34.95 -35.39
N PRO A 298 -28.00 35.78 -36.05
CA PRO A 298 -28.42 36.55 -37.23
C PRO A 298 -28.88 35.65 -38.38
N TYR A 299 -30.02 35.99 -39.00
CA TYR A 299 -30.52 35.32 -40.19
C TYR A 299 -31.24 36.31 -41.11
N GLU A 300 -30.47 37.11 -41.86
CA GLU A 300 -30.99 38.20 -42.71
C GLU A 300 -31.88 37.71 -43.87
N HIS A 301 -31.66 36.49 -44.34
CA HIS A 301 -32.41 35.87 -45.45
C HIS A 301 -33.60 35.03 -44.98
N SER A 302 -33.96 35.13 -43.70
CA SER A 302 -35.09 34.40 -43.13
C SER A 302 -36.42 34.92 -43.68
N PRO A 303 -37.36 34.03 -44.02
CA PRO A 303 -38.73 34.43 -44.37
C PRO A 303 -39.58 34.79 -43.13
N LEU A 304 -39.07 34.59 -41.90
CA LEU A 304 -39.82 34.77 -40.66
C LEU A 304 -39.39 36.01 -39.88
N GLN A 305 -38.10 36.07 -39.52
CA GLN A 305 -37.50 37.05 -38.61
C GLN A 305 -36.01 37.18 -38.90
N ASN A 306 -35.37 38.30 -38.57
CA ASN A 306 -33.93 38.51 -38.82
C ASN A 306 -33.00 37.66 -37.92
N TYR A 307 -33.52 36.63 -37.26
CA TYR A 307 -32.80 35.70 -36.40
C TYR A 307 -33.31 34.26 -36.57
N VAL A 308 -32.51 33.29 -36.16
CA VAL A 308 -32.87 31.86 -36.19
C VAL A 308 -33.99 31.56 -35.18
N THR A 309 -35.02 30.86 -35.63
CA THR A 309 -36.16 30.41 -34.81
C THR A 309 -36.27 28.89 -34.79
N VAL A 310 -37.08 28.37 -33.88
CA VAL A 310 -37.39 26.93 -33.80
C VAL A 310 -38.89 26.69 -33.77
N SER A 311 -39.31 25.57 -34.35
CA SER A 311 -40.66 25.03 -34.19
C SER A 311 -40.61 23.82 -33.27
N LEU A 312 -41.62 23.68 -32.40
CA LEU A 312 -41.67 22.58 -31.44
C LEU A 312 -43.00 21.82 -31.51
N GLY A 313 -42.89 20.49 -31.47
CA GLY A 313 -44.01 19.58 -31.31
C GLY A 313 -43.98 18.92 -29.94
N VAL A 314 -45.06 19.05 -29.18
CA VAL A 314 -45.15 18.59 -27.79
C VAL A 314 -46.18 17.47 -27.69
N ALA A 315 -45.82 16.39 -27.01
CA ALA A 315 -46.75 15.33 -26.67
C ALA A 315 -46.51 14.84 -25.23
N SER A 316 -47.60 14.45 -24.57
CA SER A 316 -47.60 13.97 -23.20
C SER A 316 -48.52 12.76 -23.07
N VAL A 317 -48.11 11.77 -22.27
CA VAL A 317 -48.92 10.58 -22.02
C VAL A 317 -48.61 9.99 -20.66
N ILE A 318 -49.59 9.31 -20.04
CA ILE A 318 -49.30 8.36 -18.97
C ILE A 318 -49.14 7.00 -19.66
N PRO A 319 -47.94 6.41 -19.69
CA PRO A 319 -47.72 5.14 -20.38
C PRO A 319 -48.66 4.03 -19.91
N ASP A 320 -49.13 3.23 -20.86
CA ASP A 320 -49.93 2.04 -20.61
C ASP A 320 -49.49 0.87 -21.51
N PHE A 321 -50.21 -0.25 -21.45
CA PHE A 321 -49.90 -1.46 -22.23
C PHE A 321 -50.42 -1.41 -23.68
N GLU A 322 -51.27 -0.45 -24.03
CA GLU A 322 -51.84 -0.30 -25.38
C GLU A 322 -50.99 0.63 -26.25
N LEU A 323 -50.21 1.51 -25.61
CA LEU A 323 -49.32 2.46 -26.24
C LEU A 323 -47.85 2.01 -26.14
N ASN A 324 -47.01 2.61 -26.97
CA ASN A 324 -45.56 2.47 -26.88
C ASN A 324 -44.90 3.85 -27.03
N HIS A 325 -43.62 3.94 -26.70
CA HIS A 325 -42.86 5.19 -26.76
C HIS A 325 -42.77 5.76 -28.20
N LEU A 326 -42.85 4.94 -29.24
CA LEU A 326 -42.88 5.41 -30.63
C LEU A 326 -44.18 6.15 -30.94
N SER A 327 -45.31 5.77 -30.33
CA SER A 327 -46.58 6.50 -30.47
C SER A 327 -46.48 7.91 -29.87
N LEU A 328 -45.76 8.07 -28.75
CA LEU A 328 -45.50 9.36 -28.12
C LEU A 328 -44.65 10.25 -29.03
N ILE A 329 -43.54 9.72 -29.55
CA ILE A 329 -42.66 10.42 -30.49
C ILE A 329 -43.42 10.79 -31.78
N GLY A 330 -44.19 9.85 -32.34
CA GLY A 330 -44.99 10.10 -33.55
C GLY A 330 -46.11 11.12 -33.34
N THR A 331 -46.58 11.32 -32.10
CA THR A 331 -47.53 12.40 -31.78
C THR A 331 -46.82 13.75 -31.68
N ALA A 332 -45.62 13.79 -31.10
CA ALA A 332 -44.79 14.99 -31.08
C ALA A 332 -44.38 15.42 -32.50
N ASP A 333 -44.06 14.46 -33.39
CA ASP A 333 -43.77 14.71 -34.80
C ASP A 333 -44.96 15.33 -35.55
N LYS A 334 -46.18 14.79 -35.36
CA LYS A 334 -47.41 15.41 -35.89
C LYS A 334 -47.61 16.83 -35.39
N ALA A 335 -47.36 17.06 -34.10
CA ALA A 335 -47.47 18.39 -33.50
C ALA A 335 -46.44 19.36 -34.13
N LEU A 336 -45.20 18.90 -34.35
CA LEU A 336 -44.15 19.69 -35.01
C LEU A 336 -44.53 20.04 -36.45
N TYR A 337 -45.11 19.09 -37.19
CA TYR A 337 -45.62 19.33 -38.53
C TYR A 337 -46.69 20.43 -38.54
N ILE A 338 -47.61 20.41 -37.58
CA ILE A 338 -48.64 21.44 -37.42
C ILE A 338 -48.00 22.80 -37.10
N ALA A 339 -47.03 22.86 -36.18
CA ALA A 339 -46.30 24.09 -35.85
C ALA A 339 -45.63 24.70 -37.09
N LYS A 340 -44.99 23.87 -37.93
CA LYS A 340 -44.38 24.30 -39.20
C LYS A 340 -45.42 24.81 -40.20
N ALA A 341 -46.58 24.15 -40.31
CA ALA A 341 -47.66 24.54 -41.21
C ALA A 341 -48.38 25.83 -40.77
N GLN A 342 -48.44 26.10 -39.46
CA GLN A 342 -49.07 27.29 -38.89
C GLN A 342 -48.17 28.54 -38.88
N GLY A 343 -47.02 28.50 -39.57
CA GLY A 343 -46.13 29.65 -39.71
C GLY A 343 -44.84 29.60 -38.89
N ARG A 344 -44.50 28.44 -38.30
CA ARG A 344 -43.23 28.21 -37.56
C ARG A 344 -43.06 29.09 -36.31
N ASN A 345 -41.88 29.07 -35.68
CA ASN A 345 -41.54 29.85 -34.49
C ASN A 345 -42.58 29.73 -33.34
N GLN A 346 -43.07 28.51 -33.11
CA GLN A 346 -44.12 28.23 -32.14
C GLN A 346 -44.07 26.79 -31.64
N ALA A 347 -44.73 26.55 -30.52
CA ALA A 347 -44.94 25.22 -29.97
C ALA A 347 -46.39 24.80 -30.17
N VAL A 348 -46.60 23.57 -30.66
CA VAL A 348 -47.93 22.96 -30.76
C VAL A 348 -47.95 21.72 -29.87
N TYR A 349 -49.03 21.56 -29.11
CA TYR A 349 -49.29 20.35 -28.32
C TYR A 349 -50.31 19.47 -29.04
N CYS A 350 -50.06 18.16 -29.07
CA CYS A 350 -51.03 17.15 -29.47
C CYS A 350 -51.20 16.11 -28.38
N GLU A 351 -52.44 15.73 -28.13
CA GLU A 351 -52.76 14.63 -27.21
C GLU A 351 -52.49 13.29 -27.87
N VAL A 352 -51.89 12.36 -27.13
CA VAL A 352 -51.65 11.00 -27.61
C VAL A 352 -52.96 10.23 -27.61
N VAL A 353 -53.54 10.06 -28.79
CA VAL A 353 -54.82 9.33 -28.96
C VAL A 353 -54.56 7.83 -28.97
N LYS A 354 -55.29 7.09 -28.13
CA LYS A 354 -55.37 5.63 -28.23
C LYS A 354 -56.15 5.26 -29.48
N THR A 355 -55.56 4.47 -30.39
CA THR A 355 -56.36 3.79 -31.41
C THR A 355 -57.35 2.87 -30.70
N SER A 356 -58.61 3.29 -30.63
CA SER A 356 -59.69 2.42 -30.19
C SER A 356 -59.74 1.23 -31.14
N SER A 357 -59.45 0.04 -30.62
CA SER A 357 -59.72 -1.24 -31.27
C SER A 357 -61.23 -1.39 -31.47
N ASN A 358 -61.75 -0.79 -32.54
CA ASN A 358 -63.02 -1.20 -33.13
C ASN A 358 -62.75 -2.45 -33.97
N ILE A 359 -62.81 -3.62 -33.33
CA ILE A 359 -63.20 -4.85 -33.99
C ILE A 359 -64.18 -5.55 -33.04
N ARG A 360 -65.47 -5.34 -33.30
CA ARG A 360 -66.53 -6.30 -33.01
C ARG A 360 -66.75 -7.15 -34.25
#